data_AF-A0A1E3NZ80-F1
#
_entry.id   AF-A0A1E3NZ80-F1
#
_cell.length_a   1.000
_cell.length_b   1.000
_cell.length_c   1.000
_cell.angle_alpha   90.00
_cell.angle_beta   90.00
_cell.angle_gamma   90.00
#
_symmetry.space_group_name_H-M   'P 1'
#
loop_
_entity.id
_entity.type
_entity.pdbx_description
1 polymer ?
#
loop_
_entity_poly.entity_id
_entity_poly.type
_entity_poly.pdbx_seq_one_letter_code
_entity_poly.pdbx_strand_id
1 'polypeptide(L)'
;MSDVKKRGTIYQLRPDPPCECSPEQDAFTAAKLMFDNGIHCVLVKELDTLVGLFTAKDLALRVVGKNLDPKLTKVKDIMTTSPLCLHMNTPTTDALETMVKKSVRHLPLLDDDNNIKGVLDITRCFHQAMLRLEKISLNAQKVNEVLRDVAENYEDIRTSKAQTIIDDIKKLMKLIEVPTLHSIVQVSKPAVYINSSASVRSASRLMIENSTTAVLVNDDTSSTRRVIGIFTSKDIAFRVLAKAYDPDTCTVARVLTSSPEFAKSNMNISSALRLMFQGHFLNLPVTDVVTGEIIGIVGVLQLTYAALSQLGKRDNIDKESFGKTMLEEVTNRLTDEETPAWESFWDSLDKSTDDI
;
A
#
# COMPACT_ATOMS: atom_id res chain seq x y z
N MET A 1 -37.23 -5.92 -6.55
CA MET A 1 -36.79 -5.99 -5.14
C MET A 1 -35.38 -5.44 -5.06
N SER A 2 -35.28 -4.23 -4.54
CA SER A 2 -34.12 -3.34 -4.57
C SER A 2 -33.29 -3.42 -3.27
N ASP A 3 -31.98 -3.30 -3.44
CA ASP A 3 -31.01 -2.76 -2.47
C ASP A 3 -30.85 -3.46 -1.11
N VAL A 4 -30.34 -4.69 -1.12
CA VAL A 4 -29.44 -5.09 -0.02
C VAL A 4 -28.07 -4.51 -0.32
N LYS A 5 -27.83 -3.26 0.12
CA LYS A 5 -26.47 -2.68 0.20
C LYS A 5 -25.66 -3.52 1.18
N LYS A 6 -25.03 -4.59 0.70
CA LYS A 6 -24.22 -5.51 1.51
C LYS A 6 -23.04 -4.73 2.10
N ARG A 7 -23.02 -4.58 3.43
CA ARG A 7 -21.94 -3.91 4.17
C ARG A 7 -20.59 -4.59 3.82
N GLY A 8 -19.54 -3.80 3.56
CA GLY A 8 -18.17 -4.28 3.29
C GLY A 8 -17.83 -4.64 1.84
N THR A 9 -18.74 -4.47 0.88
CA THR A 9 -18.47 -4.76 -0.55
C THR A 9 -17.88 -3.57 -1.30
N ILE A 10 -17.29 -3.84 -2.46
CA ILE A 10 -16.72 -2.82 -3.36
C ILE A 10 -17.73 -1.73 -3.73
N TYR A 11 -19.02 -2.07 -3.82
CA TYR A 11 -20.10 -1.11 -4.10
C TYR A 11 -20.08 0.11 -3.16
N GLN A 12 -19.70 -0.09 -1.88
CA GLN A 12 -19.65 0.99 -0.90
C GLN A 12 -18.50 1.98 -1.14
N LEU A 13 -17.44 1.54 -1.81
CA LEU A 13 -16.25 2.37 -2.06
C LEU A 13 -16.46 3.41 -3.15
N ARG A 14 -17.63 3.39 -3.82
CA ARG A 14 -18.01 4.27 -4.94
C ARG A 14 -16.85 4.35 -5.95
N PRO A 15 -16.56 3.24 -6.65
CA PRO A 15 -15.45 3.16 -7.58
C PRO A 15 -15.59 4.20 -8.69
N ASP A 16 -14.45 4.58 -9.26
CA ASP A 16 -14.41 5.60 -10.31
C ASP A 16 -15.07 5.08 -11.60
N PRO A 17 -15.75 5.96 -12.37
CA PRO A 17 -16.31 5.58 -13.65
C PRO A 17 -15.19 5.07 -14.57
N PRO A 18 -15.48 4.08 -15.43
CA PRO A 18 -14.47 3.55 -16.32
C PRO A 18 -14.13 4.61 -17.36
N CYS A 19 -12.83 4.83 -17.57
CA CYS A 19 -12.36 5.54 -18.75
C CYS A 19 -11.97 4.52 -19.81
N GLU A 20 -12.48 4.71 -21.02
CA GLU A 20 -12.41 3.74 -22.09
C GLU A 20 -11.69 4.33 -23.30
N CYS A 21 -10.93 3.50 -24.02
CA CYS A 21 -10.33 3.87 -25.30
C CYS A 21 -10.36 2.72 -26.31
N SER A 22 -10.17 3.06 -27.58
CA SER A 22 -10.05 2.08 -28.67
C SER A 22 -8.65 1.41 -28.67
N PRO A 23 -8.53 0.12 -29.06
CA PRO A 23 -7.24 -0.54 -29.27
C PRO A 23 -6.35 0.12 -30.33
N GLU A 24 -6.96 0.81 -31.31
CA GLU A 24 -6.27 1.49 -32.42
C GLU A 24 -5.82 2.92 -32.09
N GLN A 25 -6.17 3.42 -30.89
CA GLN A 25 -5.69 4.70 -30.41
C GLN A 25 -4.18 4.63 -30.16
N ASP A 26 -3.48 5.74 -30.40
CA ASP A 26 -2.05 5.83 -30.14
C ASP A 26 -1.74 6.06 -28.64
N ALA A 27 -0.55 5.66 -28.22
CA ALA A 27 -0.10 5.75 -26.84
C ALA A 27 0.01 7.21 -26.33
N PHE A 28 0.26 8.18 -27.22
CA PHE A 28 0.32 9.60 -26.86
C PHE A 28 -1.06 10.16 -26.50
N THR A 29 -2.07 9.92 -27.33
CA THR A 29 -3.46 10.31 -27.09
C THR A 29 -4.01 9.62 -25.86
N ALA A 30 -3.66 8.34 -25.65
CA ALA A 30 -3.93 7.61 -24.42
C ALA A 30 -3.28 8.25 -23.18
N ALA A 31 -2.00 8.64 -23.24
CA ALA A 31 -1.33 9.34 -22.14
C ALA A 31 -2.00 10.69 -21.82
N LYS A 32 -2.43 11.42 -22.86
CA LYS A 32 -3.16 12.67 -22.71
C LYS A 32 -4.54 12.46 -22.06
N LEU A 33 -5.29 11.45 -22.50
CA LEU A 33 -6.56 11.06 -21.89
C LEU A 33 -6.41 10.78 -20.38
N MET A 34 -5.34 10.08 -19.99
CA MET A 34 -5.04 9.83 -18.58
C MET A 34 -4.77 11.11 -17.79
N PHE A 35 -4.01 12.04 -18.38
CA PHE A 35 -3.66 13.31 -17.74
C PHE A 35 -4.89 14.22 -17.60
N ASP A 36 -5.68 14.38 -18.67
CA ASP A 36 -6.84 15.28 -18.72
C ASP A 36 -7.94 14.83 -17.74
N ASN A 37 -8.11 13.52 -17.54
CA ASN A 37 -9.09 12.97 -16.59
C ASN A 37 -8.50 12.72 -15.19
N GLY A 38 -7.19 12.90 -14.99
CA GLY A 38 -6.52 12.63 -13.71
C GLY A 38 -6.54 11.15 -13.28
N ILE A 39 -6.63 10.22 -14.23
CA ILE A 39 -6.81 8.77 -13.98
C ILE A 39 -5.53 7.97 -14.21
N HIS A 40 -5.39 6.84 -13.51
CA HIS A 40 -4.17 6.03 -13.54
C HIS A 40 -4.32 4.67 -14.25
N CYS A 41 -5.53 4.38 -14.75
CA CYS A 41 -5.89 3.18 -15.50
C CYS A 41 -6.92 3.54 -16.58
N VAL A 42 -6.76 2.97 -17.77
CA VAL A 42 -7.71 3.09 -18.89
C VAL A 42 -8.06 1.70 -19.39
N LEU A 43 -9.34 1.46 -19.60
CA LEU A 43 -9.87 0.22 -20.15
C LEU A 43 -9.87 0.29 -21.67
N VAL A 44 -9.50 -0.80 -22.31
CA VAL A 44 -9.47 -0.91 -23.77
C VAL A 44 -10.65 -1.75 -24.19
N LYS A 45 -11.57 -1.13 -24.92
CA LYS A 45 -12.75 -1.80 -25.48
C LYS A 45 -12.67 -1.87 -26.98
N GLU A 46 -13.03 -3.04 -27.51
CA GLU A 46 -13.30 -3.23 -28.92
C GLU A 46 -14.79 -3.51 -29.08
N LEU A 47 -15.47 -2.61 -29.80
CA LEU A 47 -16.94 -2.53 -29.87
C LEU A 47 -17.55 -2.33 -28.47
N ASP A 48 -17.85 -3.41 -27.76
CA ASP A 48 -18.34 -3.38 -26.36
C ASP A 48 -17.69 -4.45 -25.47
N THR A 49 -16.67 -5.15 -26.00
CA THR A 49 -15.95 -6.17 -25.23
C THR A 49 -14.69 -5.57 -24.63
N LEU A 50 -14.45 -5.83 -23.35
CA LEU A 50 -13.18 -5.50 -22.69
C LEU A 50 -12.08 -6.41 -23.23
N VAL A 51 -11.20 -5.85 -24.05
CA VAL A 51 -10.07 -6.59 -24.64
C VAL A 51 -8.79 -6.42 -23.83
N GLY A 52 -8.68 -5.32 -23.07
CA GLY A 52 -7.47 -5.04 -22.29
C GLY A 52 -7.61 -3.88 -21.32
N LEU A 53 -6.53 -3.63 -20.58
CA LEU A 53 -6.33 -2.38 -19.85
C LEU A 53 -4.87 -1.95 -19.93
N PHE A 54 -4.60 -0.68 -19.72
CA PHE A 54 -3.22 -0.20 -19.53
C PHE A 54 -3.17 0.88 -18.47
N THR A 55 -1.96 1.09 -17.94
CA THR A 55 -1.68 2.05 -16.88
C THR A 55 -0.46 2.90 -17.23
N ALA A 56 -0.16 3.90 -16.40
CA ALA A 56 1.05 4.72 -16.56
C ALA A 56 2.35 3.89 -16.57
N LYS A 57 2.34 2.72 -15.88
CA LYS A 57 3.45 1.77 -15.90
C LYS A 57 3.68 1.22 -17.31
N ASP A 58 2.62 0.91 -18.05
CA ASP A 58 2.72 0.32 -19.38
C ASP A 58 3.23 1.35 -20.39
N LEU A 59 2.75 2.59 -20.31
CA LEU A 59 3.26 3.71 -21.11
C LEU A 59 4.75 3.97 -20.84
N ALA A 60 5.15 4.03 -19.57
CA ALA A 60 6.54 4.23 -19.21
C ALA A 60 7.42 3.08 -19.73
N LEU A 61 7.12 1.85 -19.34
CA LEU A 61 8.02 0.72 -19.55
C LEU A 61 7.93 0.15 -20.97
N ARG A 62 6.73 0.02 -21.54
CA ARG A 62 6.53 -0.65 -22.84
C ARG A 62 6.67 0.29 -24.03
N VAL A 63 6.50 1.61 -23.84
CA VAL A 63 6.71 2.62 -24.92
C VAL A 63 8.07 3.28 -24.74
N VAL A 64 8.25 4.06 -23.66
CA VAL A 64 9.46 4.87 -23.46
C VAL A 64 10.68 3.99 -23.22
N GLY A 65 10.58 3.01 -22.32
CA GLY A 65 11.71 2.13 -22.02
C GLY A 65 12.14 1.24 -23.19
N LYS A 66 11.21 0.85 -24.07
CA LYS A 66 11.48 0.06 -25.28
C LYS A 66 11.87 0.88 -26.51
N ASN A 67 12.01 2.20 -26.39
CA ASN A 67 12.36 3.07 -27.51
C ASN A 67 11.33 3.10 -28.65
N LEU A 68 10.05 3.00 -28.32
CA LEU A 68 8.97 3.13 -29.30
C LEU A 68 8.47 4.58 -29.39
N ASP A 69 8.02 4.99 -30.57
CA ASP A 69 7.38 6.29 -30.78
C ASP A 69 5.96 6.26 -30.21
N PRO A 70 5.62 7.11 -29.22
CA PRO A 70 4.29 7.17 -28.62
C PRO A 70 3.16 7.49 -29.62
N LYS A 71 3.44 8.18 -30.72
CA LYS A 71 2.43 8.55 -31.73
C LYS A 71 2.14 7.43 -32.73
N LEU A 72 3.11 6.53 -32.93
CA LEU A 72 2.97 5.39 -33.85
C LEU A 72 2.51 4.12 -33.12
N THR A 73 2.89 3.98 -31.85
CA THR A 73 2.58 2.80 -31.04
C THR A 73 1.10 2.78 -30.69
N LYS A 74 0.43 1.66 -30.98
CA LYS A 74 -0.99 1.47 -30.66
C LYS A 74 -1.18 0.95 -29.24
N VAL A 75 -2.32 1.28 -28.65
CA VAL A 75 -2.69 0.81 -27.30
C VAL A 75 -2.75 -0.72 -27.24
N LYS A 76 -3.24 -1.38 -28.29
CA LYS A 76 -3.28 -2.86 -28.36
C LYS A 76 -1.93 -3.55 -28.19
N ASP A 77 -0.84 -2.90 -28.58
CA ASP A 77 0.52 -3.47 -28.52
C ASP A 77 1.12 -3.37 -27.11
N ILE A 78 0.58 -2.48 -26.27
CA ILE A 78 1.10 -2.20 -24.94
C ILE A 78 0.14 -2.58 -23.82
N MET A 79 -1.14 -2.82 -24.11
CA MET A 79 -2.12 -3.19 -23.10
C MET A 79 -1.83 -4.55 -22.47
N THR A 80 -2.37 -4.76 -21.27
CA THR A 80 -2.50 -6.09 -20.69
C THR A 80 -3.82 -6.69 -21.19
N THR A 81 -3.73 -7.77 -21.94
CA THR A 81 -4.89 -8.46 -22.50
C THR A 81 -5.63 -9.26 -21.44
N SER A 82 -6.94 -9.44 -21.63
CA SER A 82 -7.80 -10.25 -20.75
C SER A 82 -7.63 -9.94 -19.25
N PRO A 83 -7.86 -8.67 -18.84
CA PRO A 83 -7.64 -8.28 -17.46
C PRO A 83 -8.59 -9.00 -16.49
N LEU A 84 -8.12 -9.23 -15.27
CA LEU A 84 -8.93 -9.80 -14.21
C LEU A 84 -10.00 -8.81 -13.77
N CYS A 85 -11.27 -9.19 -13.93
CA CYS A 85 -12.41 -8.40 -13.46
C CYS A 85 -12.93 -8.94 -12.13
N LEU A 86 -13.48 -8.07 -11.29
CA LEU A 86 -14.23 -8.43 -10.09
C LEU A 86 -15.68 -7.96 -10.19
N HIS A 87 -16.56 -8.57 -9.41
CA HIS A 87 -17.93 -8.12 -9.31
C HIS A 87 -18.04 -6.98 -8.29
N MET A 88 -18.97 -6.03 -8.49
CA MET A 88 -19.25 -4.99 -7.49
C MET A 88 -19.69 -5.53 -6.12
N ASN A 89 -20.14 -6.78 -6.08
CA ASN A 89 -20.61 -7.48 -4.88
C ASN A 89 -19.48 -8.20 -4.12
N THR A 90 -18.27 -8.25 -4.68
CA THR A 90 -17.11 -8.85 -4.03
C THR A 90 -16.73 -8.06 -2.77
N PRO A 91 -16.35 -8.73 -1.66
CA PRO A 91 -15.83 -8.07 -0.46
C PRO A 91 -14.56 -7.25 -0.75
N THR A 92 -14.41 -6.12 -0.05
CA THR A 92 -13.23 -5.24 -0.21
C THR A 92 -11.93 -5.94 0.18
N THR A 93 -11.96 -6.82 1.18
CA THR A 93 -10.81 -7.64 1.60
C THR A 93 -10.33 -8.54 0.48
N ASP A 94 -11.25 -9.23 -0.20
CA ASP A 94 -10.95 -10.17 -1.28
C ASP A 94 -10.40 -9.42 -2.49
N ALA A 95 -10.92 -8.22 -2.75
CA ALA A 95 -10.39 -7.34 -3.80
C ALA A 95 -8.95 -6.93 -3.50
N LEU A 96 -8.66 -6.53 -2.26
CA LEU A 96 -7.33 -6.12 -1.83
C LEU A 96 -6.34 -7.30 -1.86
N GLU A 97 -6.76 -8.48 -1.41
CA GLU A 97 -5.98 -9.72 -1.54
C GLU A 97 -5.69 -10.05 -3.00
N THR A 98 -6.69 -9.92 -3.88
CA THR A 98 -6.55 -10.18 -5.32
C THR A 98 -5.53 -9.22 -5.94
N MET A 99 -5.62 -7.92 -5.62
CA MET A 99 -4.66 -6.90 -6.06
C MET A 99 -3.24 -7.25 -5.65
N VAL A 100 -3.04 -7.66 -4.39
CA VAL A 100 -1.73 -8.01 -3.87
C VAL A 100 -1.20 -9.32 -4.49
N LYS A 101 -2.00 -10.39 -4.50
CA LYS A 101 -1.65 -11.70 -5.08
C LYS A 101 -1.28 -11.59 -6.56
N LYS A 102 -2.00 -10.76 -7.32
CA LYS A 102 -1.74 -10.53 -8.75
C LYS A 102 -0.79 -9.37 -9.02
N SER A 103 -0.32 -8.67 -7.98
CA SER A 103 0.55 -7.47 -8.10
C SER A 103 -0.02 -6.39 -9.04
N VAL A 104 -1.34 -6.19 -8.99
CA VAL A 104 -2.07 -5.18 -9.76
C VAL A 104 -2.68 -4.14 -8.82
N ARG A 105 -2.76 -2.88 -9.26
CA ARG A 105 -3.32 -1.78 -8.45
C ARG A 105 -4.71 -1.35 -8.88
N HIS A 106 -5.16 -1.80 -10.05
CA HIS A 106 -6.45 -1.46 -10.61
C HIS A 106 -7.16 -2.74 -11.02
N LEU A 107 -8.44 -2.84 -10.71
CA LEU A 107 -9.30 -3.94 -11.11
C LEU A 107 -10.57 -3.40 -11.78
N PRO A 108 -10.87 -3.78 -13.03
CA PRO A 108 -12.16 -3.52 -13.65
C PRO A 108 -13.28 -4.19 -12.84
N LEU A 109 -14.42 -3.51 -12.75
CA LEU A 109 -15.58 -3.96 -11.99
C LEU A 109 -16.78 -4.20 -12.90
N LEU A 110 -17.43 -5.35 -12.70
CA LEU A 110 -18.64 -5.77 -13.39
C LEU A 110 -19.88 -5.61 -12.49
N ASP A 111 -21.01 -5.27 -13.10
CA ASP A 111 -22.34 -5.41 -12.49
C ASP A 111 -22.88 -6.84 -12.58
N ASP A 112 -24.09 -7.04 -12.03
CA ASP A 112 -24.82 -8.32 -12.06
C ASP A 112 -25.12 -8.81 -13.48
N ASP A 113 -25.12 -7.89 -14.47
CA ASP A 113 -25.35 -8.18 -15.88
C ASP A 113 -24.03 -8.41 -16.67
N ASN A 114 -22.90 -8.51 -15.98
CA ASN A 114 -21.53 -8.63 -16.54
C ASN A 114 -21.06 -7.44 -17.40
N ASN A 115 -21.65 -6.27 -17.23
CA ASN A 115 -21.21 -5.04 -17.86
C ASN A 115 -20.20 -4.30 -16.98
N ILE A 116 -19.24 -3.62 -17.60
CA ILE A 116 -18.27 -2.81 -16.87
C ILE A 116 -18.95 -1.58 -16.29
N LYS A 117 -18.86 -1.40 -14.97
CA LYS A 117 -19.39 -0.22 -14.28
C LYS A 117 -18.32 0.70 -13.70
N GLY A 118 -17.08 0.26 -13.58
CA GLY A 118 -16.04 1.09 -13.00
C GLY A 118 -14.69 0.41 -12.90
N VAL A 119 -13.75 1.14 -12.30
CA VAL A 119 -12.42 0.66 -11.96
C VAL A 119 -12.16 0.89 -10.48
N LEU A 120 -11.68 -0.15 -9.81
CA LEU A 120 -11.26 -0.09 -8.41
C LEU A 120 -9.77 0.20 -8.34
N ASP A 121 -9.38 1.32 -7.74
CA ASP A 121 -7.99 1.63 -7.38
C ASP A 121 -7.68 1.11 -5.97
N ILE A 122 -6.49 0.54 -5.78
CA ILE A 122 -5.98 0.08 -4.49
C ILE A 122 -6.09 1.14 -3.39
N THR A 123 -5.93 2.42 -3.72
CA THR A 123 -6.06 3.57 -2.79
C THR A 123 -7.40 3.62 -2.09
N ARG A 124 -8.48 3.20 -2.76
CA ARG A 124 -9.81 3.11 -2.17
C ARG A 124 -9.93 1.94 -1.20
N CYS A 125 -9.23 0.83 -1.48
CA CYS A 125 -9.31 -0.40 -0.68
C CYS A 125 -8.41 -0.36 0.56
N PHE A 126 -7.15 0.07 0.42
CA PHE A 126 -6.19 -0.02 1.53
C PHE A 126 -6.47 1.02 2.63
N HIS A 127 -7.24 2.08 2.34
CA HIS A 127 -7.64 3.06 3.36
C HIS A 127 -8.38 2.41 4.54
N GLN A 128 -9.32 1.50 4.26
CA GLN A 128 -10.03 0.77 5.32
C GLN A 128 -9.10 -0.19 6.08
N ALA A 129 -8.21 -0.88 5.36
CA ALA A 129 -7.23 -1.76 5.98
C ALA A 129 -6.25 -0.99 6.88
N MET A 130 -5.81 0.19 6.45
CA MET A 130 -4.98 1.12 7.22
C MET A 130 -5.68 1.54 8.51
N LEU A 131 -6.94 2.00 8.45
CA LEU A 131 -7.70 2.42 9.63
C LEU A 131 -7.85 1.27 10.65
N ARG A 132 -8.11 0.04 10.18
CA ARG A 132 -8.18 -1.14 11.06
C ARG A 132 -6.84 -1.40 11.74
N LEU A 133 -5.74 -1.36 10.98
CA LEU A 133 -4.40 -1.57 11.53
C LEU A 133 -3.97 -0.46 12.49
N GLU A 134 -4.35 0.80 12.25
CA GLU A 134 -4.09 1.89 13.20
C GLU A 134 -4.81 1.65 14.51
N LYS A 135 -6.10 1.29 14.49
CA LYS A 135 -6.85 0.97 15.71
C LYS A 135 -6.19 -0.16 16.50
N ILE A 136 -5.82 -1.25 15.83
CA ILE A 136 -5.15 -2.39 16.46
C ILE A 136 -3.77 -1.97 17.02
N SER A 137 -3.00 -1.19 16.27
CA SER A 137 -1.69 -0.70 16.70
C SER A 137 -1.78 0.21 17.93
N LEU A 138 -2.78 1.09 17.98
CA LEU A 138 -3.01 1.97 19.13
C LEU A 138 -3.42 1.18 20.37
N ASN A 139 -4.29 0.19 20.22
CA ASN A 139 -4.70 -0.68 21.31
C ASN A 139 -3.50 -1.49 21.84
N ALA A 140 -2.68 -2.04 20.94
CA ALA A 140 -1.45 -2.74 21.31
C ALA A 140 -0.46 -1.84 22.08
N GLN A 141 -0.31 -0.57 21.67
CA GLN A 141 0.53 0.39 22.39
C GLN A 141 0.01 0.68 23.80
N LYS A 142 -1.30 0.93 23.96
CA LYS A 142 -1.90 1.15 25.28
C LYS A 142 -1.73 -0.05 26.20
N VAL A 143 -1.91 -1.27 25.67
CA VAL A 143 -1.69 -2.51 26.44
C VAL A 143 -0.23 -2.58 26.89
N ASN A 144 0.72 -2.28 26.00
CA ASN A 144 2.15 -2.28 26.36
C ASN A 144 2.50 -1.20 27.41
N GLU A 145 1.89 -0.01 27.34
CA GLU A 145 2.06 1.04 28.35
C GLU A 145 1.56 0.58 29.72
N VAL A 146 0.34 0.03 29.80
CA VAL A 146 -0.22 -0.49 31.06
C VAL A 146 0.61 -1.63 31.62
N LEU A 147 1.06 -2.57 30.77
CA LEU A 147 1.92 -3.68 31.20
C LEU A 147 3.27 -3.17 31.72
N ARG A 148 3.81 -2.11 31.11
CA ARG A 148 5.06 -1.48 31.54
C ARG A 148 4.88 -0.78 32.88
N ASP A 149 3.79 -0.04 33.08
CA ASP A 149 3.47 0.59 34.36
C ASP A 149 3.32 -0.45 35.48
N VAL A 150 2.68 -1.59 35.20
CA VAL A 150 2.60 -2.70 36.15
C VAL A 150 4.00 -3.25 36.45
N ALA A 151 4.85 -3.44 35.44
CA ALA A 151 6.21 -3.95 35.65
C ALA A 151 7.11 -2.97 36.45
N GLU A 152 7.01 -1.67 36.19
CA GLU A 152 7.77 -0.62 36.88
C GLU A 152 7.27 -0.44 38.34
N ASN A 153 5.97 -0.56 38.59
CA ASN A 153 5.40 -0.46 39.94
C ASN A 153 5.57 -1.73 40.80
N TYR A 154 6.04 -2.85 40.22
CA TYR A 154 6.29 -4.11 40.93
C TYR A 154 7.76 -4.28 41.38
N GLU A 155 8.62 -3.25 41.25
CA GLU A 155 10.04 -3.32 41.65
C GLU A 155 10.25 -3.59 43.16
N ASP A 156 9.24 -3.43 44.01
CA ASP A 156 9.41 -3.45 45.48
C ASP A 156 9.27 -4.82 46.18
N ILE A 157 9.15 -5.95 45.46
CA ILE A 157 9.10 -7.27 46.11
C ILE A 157 10.16 -8.21 45.52
N ARG A 158 11.29 -8.35 46.23
CA ARG A 158 12.35 -9.35 46.01
C ARG A 158 11.85 -10.79 46.21
N THR A 159 10.98 -11.27 45.32
CA THR A 159 10.58 -12.68 45.26
C THR A 159 10.86 -13.22 43.86
N SER A 160 11.42 -14.42 43.78
CA SER A 160 11.75 -15.12 42.53
C SER A 160 10.56 -15.29 41.57
N LYS A 161 9.32 -15.21 42.08
CA LYS A 161 8.07 -15.22 41.31
C LYS A 161 7.81 -13.92 40.53
N ALA A 162 8.23 -12.77 41.05
CA ALA A 162 8.07 -11.49 40.34
C ALA A 162 8.94 -11.44 39.09
N GLN A 163 10.15 -12.01 39.15
CA GLN A 163 11.05 -12.14 38.00
C GLN A 163 10.42 -12.98 36.87
N THR A 164 9.73 -14.08 37.22
CA THR A 164 9.08 -14.97 36.24
C THR A 164 7.89 -14.28 35.57
N ILE A 165 7.11 -13.52 36.33
CA ILE A 165 6.00 -12.70 35.81
C ILE A 165 6.53 -11.61 34.87
N ILE A 166 7.62 -10.92 35.24
CA ILE A 166 8.28 -9.93 34.38
C ILE A 166 8.80 -10.56 33.08
N ASP A 167 9.38 -11.77 33.17
CA ASP A 167 9.87 -12.48 31.99
C ASP A 167 8.73 -12.96 31.09
N ASP A 168 7.60 -13.37 31.66
CA ASP A 168 6.40 -13.75 30.89
C ASP A 168 5.71 -12.51 30.27
N ILE A 169 5.66 -11.38 30.98
CA ILE A 169 5.22 -10.09 30.42
C ILE A 169 6.14 -9.67 29.27
N LYS A 170 7.47 -9.78 29.41
CA LYS A 170 8.41 -9.48 28.32
C LYS A 170 8.23 -10.40 27.11
N LYS A 171 7.93 -11.69 27.31
CA LYS A 171 7.59 -12.61 26.21
C LYS A 171 6.29 -12.18 25.52
N LEU A 172 5.27 -11.78 26.27
CA LEU A 172 4.01 -11.27 25.72
C LEU A 172 4.20 -9.95 24.97
N MET A 173 5.00 -9.02 25.49
CA MET A 173 5.37 -7.78 24.79
C MET A 173 6.04 -8.06 23.43
N LYS A 174 6.89 -9.09 23.37
CA LYS A 174 7.56 -9.51 22.12
C LYS A 174 6.59 -10.14 21.11
N LEU A 175 5.48 -10.73 21.57
CA LEU A 175 4.42 -11.26 20.69
C LEU A 175 3.48 -10.15 20.16
N ILE A 176 3.40 -9.02 20.86
CA ILE A 176 2.57 -7.85 20.50
C ILE A 176 3.33 -6.86 19.61
N GLU A 177 4.66 -7.03 19.47
CA GLU A 177 5.56 -6.07 18.81
C GLU A 177 5.02 -5.63 17.43
N VAL A 178 4.78 -4.32 17.30
CA VAL A 178 4.17 -3.75 16.10
C VAL A 178 5.21 -3.84 14.97
N PRO A 179 4.89 -4.52 13.86
CA PRO A 179 5.85 -4.73 12.78
C PRO A 179 6.20 -3.41 12.11
N THR A 180 7.50 -3.22 11.90
CA THR A 180 8.10 -2.02 11.33
C THR A 180 8.54 -2.25 9.89
N LEU A 181 8.85 -1.15 9.19
CA LEU A 181 9.37 -1.18 7.83
C LEU A 181 10.67 -1.98 7.69
N HIS A 182 11.48 -2.11 8.75
CA HIS A 182 12.74 -2.86 8.73
C HIS A 182 12.55 -4.29 8.20
N SER A 183 11.49 -4.98 8.65
CA SER A 183 11.18 -6.35 8.23
C SER A 183 10.84 -6.48 6.74
N ILE A 184 10.24 -5.45 6.14
CA ILE A 184 9.81 -5.43 4.74
C ILE A 184 10.99 -5.07 3.83
N VAL A 185 11.80 -4.10 4.28
CA VAL A 185 12.90 -3.56 3.49
C VAL A 185 13.99 -4.61 3.26
N GLN A 186 14.24 -5.52 4.22
CA GLN A 186 15.21 -6.62 4.04
C GLN A 186 14.85 -7.58 2.88
N VAL A 187 13.57 -7.71 2.57
CA VAL A 187 13.06 -8.57 1.48
C VAL A 187 12.94 -7.77 0.17
N SER A 188 13.04 -6.45 0.24
CA SER A 188 12.91 -5.53 -0.89
C SER A 188 14.22 -5.39 -1.67
N LYS A 189 14.10 -5.05 -2.96
CA LYS A 189 15.24 -4.66 -3.78
C LYS A 189 15.88 -3.37 -3.25
N PRO A 190 17.21 -3.20 -3.39
CA PRO A 190 17.87 -1.95 -3.03
C PRO A 190 17.34 -0.78 -3.86
N ALA A 191 17.49 0.43 -3.32
CA ALA A 191 17.08 1.63 -4.03
C ALA A 191 17.89 1.81 -5.33
N VAL A 192 17.19 2.13 -6.42
CA VAL A 192 17.79 2.43 -7.73
C VAL A 192 17.96 3.94 -7.85
N TYR A 193 19.14 4.36 -8.28
CA TYR A 193 19.51 5.77 -8.39
C TYR A 193 19.75 6.17 -9.84
N ILE A 194 19.45 7.43 -10.16
CA ILE A 194 19.78 8.06 -11.42
C ILE A 194 20.25 9.50 -11.19
N ASN A 195 21.12 10.00 -12.07
CA ASN A 195 21.50 11.40 -12.05
C ASN A 195 20.39 12.31 -12.57
N SER A 196 20.24 13.48 -11.97
CA SER A 196 19.38 14.58 -12.43
C SER A 196 19.56 14.96 -13.92
N SER A 197 20.80 14.88 -14.44
CA SER A 197 21.15 15.23 -15.82
C SER A 197 20.79 14.14 -16.84
N ALA A 198 20.46 12.93 -16.39
CA ALA A 198 20.14 11.81 -17.26
C ALA A 198 18.79 12.00 -17.97
N SER A 199 18.64 11.36 -19.13
CA SER A 199 17.39 11.40 -19.90
C SER A 199 16.27 10.57 -19.25
N VAL A 200 15.03 10.95 -19.54
CA VAL A 200 13.85 10.18 -19.12
C VAL A 200 13.90 8.75 -19.67
N ARG A 201 14.42 8.55 -20.89
CA ARG A 201 14.56 7.21 -21.48
C ARG A 201 15.51 6.32 -20.69
N SER A 202 16.67 6.83 -20.27
CA SER A 202 17.61 6.03 -19.47
C SER A 202 17.00 5.67 -18.11
N ALA A 203 16.26 6.60 -17.50
CA ALA A 203 15.48 6.34 -16.29
C ALA A 203 14.47 5.19 -16.49
N SER A 204 13.73 5.23 -17.60
CA SER A 204 12.77 4.18 -17.92
C SER A 204 13.43 2.82 -18.17
N ARG A 205 14.64 2.78 -18.77
CA ARG A 205 15.40 1.52 -18.94
C ARG A 205 15.87 0.96 -17.60
N LEU A 206 16.42 1.81 -16.72
CA LEU A 206 16.79 1.42 -15.36
C LEU A 206 15.60 0.85 -14.58
N MET A 207 14.40 1.42 -14.76
CA MET A 207 13.17 0.89 -14.16
C MET A 207 12.84 -0.53 -14.67
N ILE A 208 13.01 -0.81 -15.97
CA ILE A 208 12.80 -2.15 -16.55
C ILE A 208 13.81 -3.15 -15.99
N GLU A 209 15.10 -2.82 -16.06
CA GLU A 209 16.21 -3.69 -15.64
C GLU A 209 16.09 -4.11 -14.18
N ASN A 210 15.66 -3.18 -13.32
CA ASN A 210 15.49 -3.44 -11.89
C ASN A 210 14.05 -3.88 -11.52
N SER A 211 13.16 -3.98 -12.51
CA SER A 211 11.73 -4.28 -12.32
C SER A 211 11.04 -3.37 -11.27
N THR A 212 11.39 -2.08 -11.27
CA THR A 212 10.83 -1.06 -10.36
C THR A 212 9.94 -0.08 -11.14
N THR A 213 9.13 0.69 -10.41
CA THR A 213 8.32 1.80 -10.96
C THR A 213 8.77 3.17 -10.47
N ALA A 214 9.82 3.22 -9.66
CA ALA A 214 10.38 4.43 -9.09
C ALA A 214 11.90 4.35 -8.98
N VAL A 215 12.56 5.48 -9.20
CA VAL A 215 14.00 5.68 -9.03
C VAL A 215 14.25 6.95 -8.23
N LEU A 216 15.30 6.96 -7.42
CA LEU A 216 15.76 8.14 -6.69
C LEU A 216 16.70 8.96 -7.56
N VAL A 217 16.56 10.28 -7.49
CA VAL A 217 17.32 11.20 -8.31
C VAL A 217 18.38 11.88 -7.45
N ASN A 218 19.63 11.74 -7.84
CA ASN A 218 20.77 12.41 -7.21
C ASN A 218 21.09 13.71 -7.92
N ASP A 219 21.59 14.67 -7.15
CA ASP A 219 22.20 15.89 -7.69
C ASP A 219 23.53 15.56 -8.40
N ASP A 220 23.74 16.12 -9.59
CA ASP A 220 25.03 16.03 -10.31
C ASP A 220 26.06 17.01 -9.75
N THR A 221 25.60 18.08 -9.10
CA THR A 221 26.44 19.23 -8.75
C THR A 221 27.17 19.06 -7.42
N SER A 222 26.75 18.10 -6.59
CA SER A 222 27.28 17.88 -5.25
C SER A 222 28.15 16.62 -5.19
N SER A 223 29.36 16.73 -4.63
CA SER A 223 30.26 15.57 -4.37
C SER A 223 29.65 14.56 -3.40
N THR A 224 28.66 14.99 -2.61
CA THR A 224 27.86 14.16 -1.71
C THR A 224 26.66 13.61 -2.45
N ARG A 225 26.41 12.29 -2.34
CA ARG A 225 25.27 11.57 -2.94
C ARG A 225 23.92 12.01 -2.34
N ARG A 226 23.53 13.25 -2.61
CA ARG A 226 22.31 13.87 -2.10
C ARG A 226 21.15 13.56 -3.04
N VAL A 227 20.11 12.96 -2.49
CA VAL A 227 18.85 12.74 -3.22
C VAL A 227 18.06 14.05 -3.24
N ILE A 228 17.75 14.53 -4.44
CA ILE A 228 16.96 15.75 -4.67
C ILE A 228 15.48 15.45 -4.94
N GLY A 229 15.17 14.22 -5.35
CA GLY A 229 13.87 13.88 -5.90
C GLY A 229 13.61 12.40 -6.05
N ILE A 230 12.35 12.07 -6.34
CA ILE A 230 11.92 10.76 -6.83
C ILE A 230 11.33 10.91 -8.23
N PHE A 231 11.58 9.94 -9.09
CA PHE A 231 11.02 9.88 -10.44
C PHE A 231 10.33 8.55 -10.67
N THR A 232 9.09 8.58 -11.15
CA THR A 232 8.21 7.40 -11.23
C THR A 232 7.61 7.20 -12.61
N SER A 233 7.04 6.03 -12.87
CA SER A 233 6.31 5.78 -14.12
C SER A 233 5.12 6.72 -14.33
N LYS A 234 4.52 7.24 -13.26
CA LYS A 234 3.48 8.28 -13.33
C LYS A 234 4.03 9.58 -13.92
N ASP A 235 5.23 9.99 -13.52
CA ASP A 235 5.86 11.21 -14.03
C ASP A 235 6.18 11.10 -15.53
N ILE A 236 6.64 9.92 -15.98
CA ILE A 236 6.86 9.65 -17.41
C ILE A 236 5.57 9.83 -18.21
N ALA A 237 4.47 9.22 -17.77
CA ALA A 237 3.20 9.31 -18.49
C ALA A 237 2.62 10.74 -18.47
N PHE A 238 2.60 11.39 -17.29
CA PHE A 238 1.85 12.63 -17.08
C PHE A 238 2.67 13.89 -17.38
N ARG A 239 3.96 13.88 -17.09
CA ARG A 239 4.82 15.07 -17.22
C ARG A 239 5.66 15.07 -18.48
N VAL A 240 5.84 13.91 -19.12
CA VAL A 240 6.64 13.76 -20.36
C VAL A 240 5.73 13.46 -21.54
N LEU A 241 5.09 12.28 -21.56
CA LEU A 241 4.28 11.84 -22.71
C LEU A 241 3.06 12.73 -22.95
N ALA A 242 2.22 12.96 -21.92
CA ALA A 242 1.03 13.80 -22.06
C ALA A 242 1.35 15.25 -22.45
N LYS A 243 2.56 15.74 -22.12
CA LYS A 243 3.04 17.09 -22.47
C LYS A 243 3.83 17.15 -23.78
N ALA A 244 3.91 16.04 -24.52
CA ALA A 244 4.65 15.92 -25.77
C ALA A 244 6.15 16.25 -25.67
N TYR A 245 6.76 16.06 -24.49
CA TYR A 245 8.21 16.15 -24.37
C TYR A 245 8.85 14.88 -24.92
N ASP A 246 9.99 15.05 -25.60
CA ASP A 246 10.79 13.93 -26.10
C ASP A 246 11.56 13.25 -24.96
N PRO A 247 11.39 11.93 -24.72
CA PRO A 247 12.07 11.21 -23.65
C PRO A 247 13.60 11.13 -23.78
N ASP A 248 14.17 11.33 -24.97
CA ASP A 248 15.63 11.31 -25.17
C ASP A 248 16.30 12.62 -24.74
N THR A 249 15.65 13.74 -25.02
CA THR A 249 16.19 15.08 -24.72
C THR A 249 15.69 15.63 -23.38
N CYS A 250 14.53 15.19 -22.90
CA CYS A 250 14.00 15.59 -21.60
C CYS A 250 14.81 14.95 -20.47
N THR A 251 15.34 15.78 -19.57
CA THR A 251 16.09 15.33 -18.40
C THR A 251 15.16 15.01 -17.23
N VAL A 252 15.59 14.09 -16.36
CA VAL A 252 14.85 13.72 -15.15
C VAL A 252 14.68 14.92 -14.20
N ALA A 253 15.69 15.79 -14.09
CA ALA A 253 15.63 17.02 -13.30
C ALA A 253 14.39 17.89 -13.59
N ARG A 254 13.94 17.93 -14.84
CA ARG A 254 12.83 18.78 -15.28
C ARG A 254 11.46 18.25 -14.85
N VAL A 255 11.34 16.94 -14.63
CA VAL A 255 10.05 16.24 -14.46
C VAL A 255 9.94 15.44 -13.18
N LEU A 256 10.99 15.37 -12.36
CA LEU A 256 10.98 14.68 -11.06
C LEU A 256 10.01 15.30 -10.06
N THR A 257 9.61 14.51 -9.08
CA THR A 257 8.92 15.01 -7.89
C THR A 257 9.99 15.40 -6.87
N SER A 258 10.11 16.71 -6.62
CA SER A 258 11.08 17.28 -5.68
C SER A 258 10.68 17.00 -4.25
N SER A 259 11.67 16.89 -3.36
CA SER A 259 11.45 16.72 -1.92
C SER A 259 10.50 15.56 -1.57
N PRO A 260 10.84 14.31 -1.95
CA PRO A 260 10.01 13.16 -1.61
C PRO A 260 9.96 12.95 -0.10
N GLU A 261 8.84 12.43 0.38
CA GLU A 261 8.73 11.97 1.76
C GLU A 261 9.60 10.73 2.00
N PHE A 262 10.27 10.69 3.15
CA PHE A 262 11.09 9.56 3.58
C PHE A 262 10.53 8.96 4.85
N ALA A 263 10.47 7.63 4.89
CA ALA A 263 10.18 6.91 6.12
C ALA A 263 11.46 6.42 6.78
N LYS A 264 11.41 6.30 8.11
CA LYS A 264 12.46 5.65 8.90
C LYS A 264 12.21 4.14 8.96
N SER A 265 13.26 3.33 9.03
CA SER A 265 13.13 1.87 9.07
C SER A 265 12.37 1.34 10.30
N ASN A 266 12.35 2.10 11.41
CA ASN A 266 11.57 1.78 12.61
C ASN A 266 10.10 2.23 12.55
N MET A 267 9.66 2.88 11.47
CA MET A 267 8.28 3.33 11.34
C MET A 267 7.32 2.14 11.21
N ASN A 268 6.12 2.27 11.79
CA ASN A 268 5.06 1.28 11.70
C ASN A 268 4.46 1.25 10.29
N ILE A 269 4.00 0.06 9.86
CA ILE A 269 3.41 -0.13 8.54
C ILE A 269 2.12 0.67 8.34
N SER A 270 1.28 0.77 9.37
CA SER A 270 0.06 1.57 9.34
C SER A 270 0.36 3.06 9.12
N SER A 271 1.36 3.61 9.84
CA SER A 271 1.83 4.98 9.67
C SER A 271 2.40 5.22 8.27
N ALA A 272 3.15 4.26 7.72
CA ALA A 272 3.67 4.34 6.35
C ALA A 272 2.55 4.33 5.29
N LEU A 273 1.53 3.48 5.45
CA LEU A 273 0.33 3.48 4.60
C LEU A 273 -0.44 4.80 4.70
N ARG A 274 -0.51 5.40 5.89
CA ARG A 274 -1.12 6.71 6.10
C ARG A 274 -0.36 7.83 5.39
N LEU A 275 0.97 7.84 5.49
CA LEU A 275 1.80 8.79 4.74
C LEU A 275 1.55 8.67 3.23
N MET A 276 1.52 7.43 2.70
CA MET A 276 1.19 7.19 1.29
C MET A 276 -0.21 7.69 0.90
N PHE A 277 -1.20 7.45 1.75
CA PHE A 277 -2.58 7.88 1.50
C PHE A 277 -2.73 9.40 1.50
N GLN A 278 -2.21 10.06 2.54
CA GLN A 278 -2.30 11.51 2.71
C GLN A 278 -1.43 12.28 1.69
N GLY A 279 -0.25 11.74 1.37
CA GLY A 279 0.65 12.32 0.39
C GLY A 279 0.33 11.97 -1.07
N HIS A 280 -0.68 11.13 -1.31
CA HIS A 280 -1.08 10.67 -2.65
C HIS A 280 0.08 10.06 -3.47
N PHE A 281 0.95 9.31 -2.81
CA PHE A 281 2.07 8.60 -3.43
C PHE A 281 2.05 7.12 -3.05
N LEU A 282 2.59 6.27 -3.93
CA LEU A 282 2.54 4.81 -3.76
C LEU A 282 3.92 4.17 -3.60
N ASN A 283 4.97 4.97 -3.60
CA ASN A 283 6.35 4.55 -3.41
C ASN A 283 6.95 5.40 -2.30
N LEU A 284 7.51 4.76 -1.28
CA LEU A 284 8.05 5.41 -0.09
C LEU A 284 9.51 4.98 0.10
N PRO A 285 10.47 5.88 -0.14
CA PRO A 285 11.87 5.67 0.22
C PRO A 285 12.02 5.47 1.73
N VAL A 286 12.84 4.49 2.12
CA VAL A 286 13.10 4.15 3.52
C VAL A 286 14.56 4.38 3.86
N THR A 287 14.80 5.09 4.95
CA THR A 287 16.12 5.41 5.52
C THR A 287 16.38 4.55 6.75
N ASP A 288 17.63 4.14 6.90
CA ASP A 288 18.08 3.47 8.11
C ASP A 288 18.20 4.48 9.26
N VAL A 289 17.75 4.09 10.45
CA VAL A 289 17.78 4.96 11.63
C VAL A 289 19.21 5.12 12.16
N VAL A 290 20.07 4.12 11.99
CA VAL A 290 21.43 4.08 12.52
C VAL A 290 22.39 4.76 11.56
N THR A 291 22.39 4.36 10.29
CA THR A 291 23.35 4.90 9.31
C THR A 291 22.87 6.20 8.66
N GLY A 292 21.57 6.47 8.67
CA GLY A 292 20.97 7.57 7.91
C GLY A 292 20.95 7.35 6.40
N GLU A 293 21.42 6.19 5.92
CA GLU A 293 21.45 5.87 4.50
C GLU A 293 20.10 5.35 4.01
N ILE A 294 19.85 5.49 2.71
CA ILE A 294 18.62 5.01 2.08
C ILE A 294 18.79 3.52 1.74
N ILE A 295 18.02 2.68 2.41
CA ILE A 295 18.09 1.23 2.25
C ILE A 295 17.35 0.78 0.99
N GLY A 296 16.17 1.35 0.75
CA GLY A 296 15.26 0.88 -0.30
C GLY A 296 14.05 1.76 -0.54
N ILE A 297 13.22 1.35 -1.49
CA ILE A 297 11.92 1.96 -1.77
C ILE A 297 10.85 0.90 -1.56
N VAL A 298 9.87 1.18 -0.71
CA VAL A 298 8.76 0.26 -0.46
C VAL A 298 7.52 0.75 -1.22
N GLY A 299 6.86 -0.17 -1.91
CA GLY A 299 5.62 0.10 -2.64
C GLY A 299 4.36 -0.17 -1.81
N VAL A 300 3.27 0.51 -2.15
CA VAL A 300 1.95 0.32 -1.49
C VAL A 300 1.50 -1.14 -1.46
N LEU A 301 1.75 -1.91 -2.54
CA LEU A 301 1.36 -3.32 -2.62
C LEU A 301 2.12 -4.18 -1.60
N GLN A 302 3.40 -3.90 -1.38
CA GLN A 302 4.22 -4.60 -0.38
C GLN A 302 3.76 -4.28 1.04
N LEU A 303 3.51 -3.00 1.33
CA LEU A 303 2.97 -2.58 2.63
C LEU A 303 1.59 -3.19 2.89
N THR A 304 0.73 -3.19 1.87
CA THR A 304 -0.62 -3.76 1.94
C THR A 304 -0.57 -5.27 2.18
N TYR A 305 0.34 -5.98 1.51
CA TYR A 305 0.55 -7.41 1.76
C TYR A 305 0.98 -7.69 3.19
N ALA A 306 1.96 -6.93 3.69
CA ALA A 306 2.46 -7.08 5.05
C ALA A 306 1.34 -6.78 6.07
N ALA A 307 0.59 -5.71 5.83
CA ALA A 307 -0.61 -5.32 6.57
C ALA A 307 -1.66 -6.45 6.63
N LEU A 308 -2.05 -7.00 5.48
CA LEU A 308 -3.03 -8.09 5.42
C LEU A 308 -2.51 -9.38 6.08
N SER A 309 -1.24 -9.72 5.88
CA SER A 309 -0.62 -10.88 6.51
C SER A 309 -0.59 -10.76 8.04
N GLN A 310 -0.54 -9.53 8.57
CA GLN A 310 -0.60 -9.28 10.00
C GLN A 310 -2.01 -9.36 10.55
N LEU A 311 -2.99 -8.81 9.82
CA LEU A 311 -4.40 -8.94 10.17
C LEU A 311 -4.79 -10.43 10.19
N GLY A 312 -4.45 -11.19 9.15
CA GLY A 312 -4.77 -12.63 9.10
C GLY A 312 -4.04 -13.46 10.17
N LYS A 313 -2.79 -13.11 10.53
CA LYS A 313 -2.11 -13.74 11.67
C LYS A 313 -2.79 -13.40 12.99
N ARG A 314 -3.19 -12.15 13.21
CA ARG A 314 -3.89 -11.72 14.43
C ARG A 314 -5.29 -12.31 14.52
N ASP A 315 -6.06 -12.34 13.44
CA ASP A 315 -7.38 -12.98 13.41
C ASP A 315 -7.29 -14.50 13.69
N ASN A 316 -6.21 -15.16 13.27
CA ASN A 316 -5.96 -16.56 13.62
C ASN A 316 -5.44 -16.72 15.06
N ILE A 317 -4.61 -15.79 15.57
CA ILE A 317 -4.18 -15.76 16.97
C ILE A 317 -5.36 -15.48 17.91
N ASP A 318 -6.30 -14.63 17.51
CA ASP A 318 -7.54 -14.35 18.24
C ASP A 318 -8.46 -15.59 18.27
N LYS A 319 -8.32 -16.50 17.29
CA LYS A 319 -9.06 -17.77 17.23
C LYS A 319 -8.35 -18.98 17.85
N GLU A 320 -7.01 -19.05 17.79
CA GLU A 320 -6.21 -20.18 18.27
C GLU A 320 -5.40 -19.90 19.55
N SER A 321 -5.20 -18.65 19.96
CA SER A 321 -4.18 -18.26 20.95
C SER A 321 -4.59 -17.22 21.98
N PHE A 322 -5.77 -16.58 21.88
CA PHE A 322 -6.41 -15.97 23.06
C PHE A 322 -7.09 -17.07 23.88
N GLY A 323 -6.25 -17.93 24.45
CA GLY A 323 -6.67 -18.96 25.38
C GLY A 323 -7.40 -18.32 26.55
N LYS A 324 -8.71 -18.59 26.64
CA LYS A 324 -9.51 -18.45 27.86
C LYS A 324 -8.71 -18.88 29.10
N THR A 325 -7.89 -19.92 28.98
CA THR A 325 -7.17 -20.56 30.09
C THR A 325 -6.00 -19.78 30.72
N MET A 326 -5.18 -19.04 29.97
CA MET A 326 -3.94 -18.46 30.53
C MET A 326 -4.15 -17.10 31.21
N LEU A 327 -5.06 -16.28 30.67
CA LEU A 327 -5.44 -15.01 31.30
C LEU A 327 -6.41 -15.24 32.47
N GLU A 328 -7.33 -16.22 32.38
CA GLU A 328 -8.18 -16.62 33.53
C GLU A 328 -7.36 -17.15 34.71
N GLU A 329 -6.28 -17.90 34.48
CA GLU A 329 -5.41 -18.37 35.58
C GLU A 329 -4.62 -17.25 36.25
N VAL A 330 -4.29 -16.18 35.52
CA VAL A 330 -3.57 -15.01 36.05
C VAL A 330 -4.54 -14.05 36.76
N THR A 331 -5.77 -13.88 36.25
CA THR A 331 -6.80 -13.04 36.87
C THR A 331 -7.45 -13.70 38.09
N ASN A 332 -7.72 -15.02 38.06
CA ASN A 332 -8.26 -15.76 39.22
C ASN A 332 -7.28 -15.85 40.40
N ARG A 333 -6.00 -15.53 40.18
CA ARG A 333 -5.00 -15.46 41.25
C ARG A 333 -4.88 -14.08 41.90
N LEU A 334 -5.58 -13.07 41.37
CA LEU A 334 -5.43 -11.68 41.81
C LEU A 334 -6.71 -11.02 42.34
N THR A 335 -7.89 -11.60 42.19
CA THR A 335 -9.13 -11.00 42.74
C THR A 335 -10.17 -12.06 43.10
N ASP A 336 -10.41 -12.24 44.41
CA ASP A 336 -11.75 -12.62 44.89
C ASP A 336 -12.65 -11.38 44.73
N GLU A 337 -13.90 -11.62 44.29
CA GLU A 337 -15.01 -10.68 44.13
C GLU A 337 -15.17 -9.94 42.79
N GLU A 338 -16.37 -10.17 42.24
CA GLU A 338 -17.11 -9.50 41.15
C GLU A 338 -16.60 -9.59 39.70
N THR A 339 -17.52 -10.04 38.84
CA THR A 339 -17.42 -10.12 37.37
C THR A 339 -16.75 -8.88 36.77
N PRO A 340 -15.66 -9.01 36.00
CA PRO A 340 -14.86 -7.84 35.68
C PRO A 340 -15.42 -7.09 34.46
N ALA A 341 -15.30 -5.76 34.51
CA ALA A 341 -15.86 -4.77 33.59
C ALA A 341 -15.40 -4.84 32.11
N TRP A 342 -14.78 -5.92 31.67
CA TRP A 342 -14.33 -6.12 30.28
C TRP A 342 -15.34 -6.91 29.43
N GLU A 343 -16.24 -7.71 30.01
CA GLU A 343 -17.34 -8.32 29.24
C GLU A 343 -18.29 -7.24 28.70
N SER A 344 -18.54 -6.17 29.47
CA SER A 344 -19.30 -5.00 28.99
C SER A 344 -18.53 -4.15 27.96
N PHE A 345 -17.20 -4.20 27.97
CA PHE A 345 -16.33 -3.49 27.02
C PHE A 345 -16.33 -4.15 25.63
N TRP A 346 -16.28 -5.49 25.55
CA TRP A 346 -16.38 -6.21 24.27
C TRP A 346 -17.79 -6.17 23.68
N ASP A 347 -18.83 -6.27 24.52
CA ASP A 347 -20.22 -6.14 24.08
C ASP A 347 -20.54 -4.71 23.58
N SER A 348 -19.82 -3.70 24.09
CA SER A 348 -19.84 -2.33 23.57
C SER A 348 -19.07 -2.15 22.24
N LEU A 349 -18.06 -2.99 21.98
CA LEU A 349 -17.27 -2.94 20.76
C LEU A 349 -18.04 -3.53 19.57
N ASP A 350 -18.81 -4.60 19.79
CA ASP A 350 -19.71 -5.17 18.78
C ASP A 350 -20.94 -4.27 18.50
N LYS A 351 -21.46 -3.57 19.52
CA LYS A 351 -22.59 -2.64 19.37
C LYS A 351 -22.23 -1.28 18.75
N SER A 352 -20.94 -0.91 18.66
CA SER A 352 -20.51 0.37 18.07
C SER A 352 -20.46 0.39 16.53
N THR A 353 -21.03 -0.61 15.86
CA THR A 353 -21.19 -0.64 14.39
C THR A 353 -22.46 0.05 13.89
N ASP A 354 -23.26 0.65 14.78
CA ASP A 354 -24.38 1.53 14.44
C ASP A 354 -24.17 2.89 15.12
N ASP A 355 -23.27 3.71 14.56
CA ASP A 355 -23.54 5.10 14.22
C ASP A 355 -22.29 5.77 13.64
N ILE A 356 -22.55 6.50 12.54
CA ILE A 356 -21.67 7.33 11.68
C ILE A 356 -21.03 6.62 10.48
#